data_AF-A0A7W7RNU2-F1
#
_entry.id   AF-A0A7W7RNU2-F1
#
_cell.length_a   1.000
_cell.length_b   1.000
_cell.length_c   1.000
_cell.angle_alpha   90.00
_cell.angle_beta   90.00
_cell.angle_gamma   90.00
#
_symmetry.space_group_name_H-M   'P 1'
#
loop_
_entity.id
_entity.type
_entity.pdbx_description
1 polymer ?
#
loop_
_entity_poly.entity_id
_entity_poly.type
_entity_poly.pdbx_seq_one_letter_code
_entity_poly.pdbx_strand_id
1 'polypeptide(L)' 'MTAFADLARPLRARDLCQALDLPIASKNVENIRSKLKRLVSRSILNETEPGLFTQPRP' A
#
# COMPACT_ATOMS: atom_id res chain seq x y z
N MET A 1 12.99 -2.62 3.54
CA MET A 1 11.76 -2.84 2.75
C MET A 1 11.08 -1.51 2.55
N THR A 2 11.28 -0.89 1.39
CA THR A 2 10.92 0.52 1.16
C THR A 2 10.09 0.67 -0.12
N ALA A 3 9.16 -0.25 -0.41
CA ALA A 3 8.41 -0.27 -1.68
C ALA A 3 7.79 1.09 -2.05
N PHE A 4 7.31 1.86 -1.08
CA PHE A 4 6.79 3.21 -1.32
C PHE A 4 7.89 4.27 -1.56
N ALA A 5 9.04 4.17 -0.87
CA ALA A 5 10.13 5.13 -1.04
C ALA A 5 10.94 4.85 -2.32
N ASP A 6 11.03 3.57 -2.70
CA ASP A 6 11.71 3.11 -3.90
C ASP A 6 10.94 3.54 -5.17
N LEU A 7 9.60 3.43 -5.11
CA LEU A 7 8.75 3.75 -6.25
C LEU A 7 8.31 5.22 -6.30
N ALA A 8 8.48 5.98 -5.21
CA ALA A 8 8.15 7.41 -5.06
C ALA A 8 6.79 7.82 -5.66
N ARG A 9 5.84 6.89 -5.70
CA ARG A 9 4.54 7.03 -6.38
C ARG A 9 3.44 6.39 -5.54
N PRO A 10 2.17 6.80 -5.72
CA PRO A 10 1.06 6.12 -5.11
C PRO A 10 0.96 4.67 -5.61
N LEU A 11 0.75 3.72 -4.71
CA LEU A 11 0.66 2.29 -5.01
C LEU A 11 -0.69 1.74 -4.55
N ARG A 12 -1.25 0.83 -5.34
CA ARG A 12 -2.41 0.05 -4.90
C ARG A 12 -1.96 -1.19 -4.13
N ALA A 13 -2.89 -1.76 -3.36
CA ALA A 13 -2.65 -3.02 -2.63
C ALA A 13 -2.18 -4.15 -3.56
N ARG A 14 -2.65 -4.18 -4.81
CA ARG A 14 -2.21 -5.14 -5.83
C ARG A 14 -0.73 -4.98 -6.19
N ASP A 15 -0.29 -3.74 -6.40
CA ASP A 15 1.09 -3.44 -6.80
C ASP A 15 2.05 -3.80 -5.66
N LEU A 16 1.60 -3.64 -4.41
CA LEU A 16 2.34 -4.10 -3.25
C LEU A 16 2.38 -5.62 -3.13
N CYS A 17 1.31 -6.34 -3.47
CA CYS A 17 1.39 -7.80 -3.56
C CYS A 17 2.49 -8.22 -4.55
N GLN A 18 2.56 -7.58 -5.72
CA GLN A 18 3.61 -7.86 -6.71
C GLN A 18 5.01 -7.50 -6.18
N ALA A 19 5.18 -6.30 -5.59
CA ALA A 19 6.47 -5.86 -5.07
C ALA A 19 6.97 -6.69 -3.88
N LEU A 20 6.06 -7.38 -3.18
CA LEU A 20 6.36 -8.28 -2.07
C LEU A 20 6.42 -9.76 -2.49
N ASP A 21 6.34 -10.04 -3.80
CA ASP A 21 6.28 -11.40 -4.36
C ASP A 21 5.15 -12.26 -3.76
N LEU A 22 4.05 -11.61 -3.39
CA LEU A 22 2.86 -12.27 -2.88
C LEU A 22 1.92 -12.63 -4.03
N PRO A 23 1.28 -13.81 -3.98
CA PRO A 23 0.26 -14.17 -4.95
C PRO A 23 -0.83 -13.10 -5.01
N ILE A 24 -1.22 -12.68 -6.21
CA ILE A 24 -2.32 -11.72 -6.44
C ILE A 24 -3.67 -12.44 -6.30
N ALA A 25 -3.91 -13.00 -5.12
CA ALA A 25 -5.18 -13.57 -4.71
C ALA A 25 -6.00 -12.52 -3.96
N SER A 26 -7.32 -12.54 -4.09
CA SER A 26 -8.24 -11.60 -3.43
C SER A 26 -8.00 -11.52 -1.93
N LYS A 27 -7.72 -12.67 -1.29
CA LYS A 27 -7.36 -12.76 0.14
C LYS A 27 -6.11 -11.94 0.48
N ASN A 28 -5.07 -12.00 -0.36
CA ASN A 28 -3.82 -11.28 -0.11
C ASN A 28 -3.98 -9.79 -0.34
N VAL A 29 -4.69 -9.40 -1.41
CA VAL A 29 -4.98 -8.00 -1.70
C VAL A 29 -5.80 -7.36 -0.57
N GLU A 30 -6.83 -8.03 -0.06
CA GLU A 30 -7.64 -7.51 1.06
C GLU A 30 -6.85 -7.45 2.38
N ASN A 31 -5.98 -8.45 2.63
CA ASN A 31 -5.06 -8.41 3.78
C ASN A 31 -4.10 -7.22 3.69
N ILE A 32 -3.50 -6.97 2.53
CA ILE A 32 -2.64 -5.82 2.29
C ILE A 32 -3.44 -4.52 2.43
N ARG A 33 -4.63 -4.42 1.83
CA ARG A 33 -5.52 -3.26 1.94
C ARG A 33 -5.85 -2.93 3.40
N SER A 34 -6.17 -3.94 4.20
CA SER A 34 -6.44 -3.80 5.64
C SER A 34 -5.23 -3.27 6.41
N LYS A 35 -4.03 -3.78 6.10
CA LYS A 35 -2.78 -3.28 6.69
C LYS A 35 -2.49 -1.83 6.28
N LEU A 36 -2.68 -1.48 5.01
CA LEU A 36 -2.48 -0.13 4.51
C LEU A 36 -3.44 0.86 5.16
N LYS A 37 -4.74 0.52 5.26
CA LYS A 37 -5.69 1.35 5.99
C LYS A 37 -5.28 1.59 7.45
N ARG A 38 -4.75 0.57 8.12
CA ARG A 38 -4.23 0.74 9.49
C ARG A 38 -3.03 1.68 9.55
N LEU A 39 -2.16 1.69 8.54
CA LEU A 39 -1.06 2.66 8.44
C LEU A 39 -1.59 4.07 8.15
N VAL A 40 -2.65 4.21 7.35
CA VAL A 40 -3.33 5.49 7.11
C VAL A 40 -3.94 6.04 8.39
N SER A 41 -4.63 5.22 9.18
CA SER A 41 -5.15 5.63 10.49
C SER A 41 -4.07 6.06 11.49
N ARG A 42 -2.80 5.70 11.24
CA ARG A 42 -1.65 6.10 12.05
C ARG A 42 -0.89 7.30 11.43
N SER A 43 -1.42 7.89 10.36
CA SER A 43 -0.78 8.97 9.59
C SER A 43 0.60 8.61 9.04
N ILE A 44 0.89 7.31 8.87
CA ILE A 44 2.13 6.80 8.27
C ILE A 44 2.02 6.79 6.74
N LEU A 45 0.80 6.58 6.22
CA LEU A 45 0.46 6.62 4.80
C LEU A 45 -0.74 7.55 4.60
N ASN A 46 -0.89 8.08 3.39
CA ASN A 46 -2.10 8.79 2.97
C ASN A 46 -2.84 7.95 1.93
N GLU A 47 -4.17 7.92 2.01
CA GLU A 47 -5.04 7.37 0.97
C GLU A 47 -5.53 8.53 0.11
N THR A 48 -4.97 8.69 -1.10
CA THR A 48 -5.34 9.80 -2.01
C THR A 48 -6.65 9.50 -2.74
N GLU A 49 -6.88 8.23 -3.06
CA GLU A 49 -8.10 7.72 -3.67
C GLU A 49 -8.43 6.37 -3.03
N PRO A 50 -9.69 5.89 -3.10
CA PRO A 50 -10.06 4.59 -2.55
C PRO A 50 -9.16 3.45 -3.08
N GLY A 51 -8.32 2.90 -2.21
CA GLY A 51 -7.37 1.82 -2.54
C GLY A 51 -6.06 2.27 -3.20
N LEU A 52 -5.79 3.57 -3.26
CA LEU A 52 -4.52 4.16 -3.70
C LEU A 52 -3.82 4.82 -2.50
N PHE A 53 -2.66 4.29 -2.14
CA PHE A 53 -1.92 4.71 -0.95
C PHE A 53 -0.61 5.38 -1.36
N THR A 54 -0.21 6.41 -0.64
CA THR A 54 1.05 7.13 -0.86
C THR A 54 1.74 7.39 0.47
N GLN A 55 3.06 7.52 0.47
CA GLN A 55 3.74 8.07 1.64
C GLN A 55 3.43 9.57 1.76
N PRO A 56 3.11 10.07 2.97
CA PRO A 56 3.12 11.50 3.22
C PRO A 56 4.54 12.01 2.93
N ARG A 57 4.64 13.01 2.06
CA ARG A 57 5.92 13.68 1.84
C ARG A 57 6.31 14.44 3.13
N PRO A 58 7.61 14.47 3.48
CA PRO A 58 8.10 15.25 4.60
C PRO A 58 7.82 16.75 4.42
#